data_AF-A0A8H9H0W8-F1
#
_entry.id   AF-A0A8H9H0W8-F1
#
_cell.length_a   1.000
_cell.length_b   1.000
_cell.length_c   1.000
_cell.angle_alpha   90.00
_cell.angle_beta   90.00
_cell.angle_gamma   90.00
#
_symmetry.space_group_name_H-M   'P 1'
#
loop_
_entity.id
_entity.type
_entity.pdbx_description
1 polymer ?
#
loop_
_entity_poly.entity_id
_entity_poly.type
_entity_poly.pdbx_seq_one_letter_code
_entity_poly.pdbx_strand_id
1 'polypeptide(L)'
;MDDDAEQGPVPLPQGPMPASLAAGACALDAAVHAWDIAVATGQPSPLTPEMALPLMEVATQIVEPLRAYGAYAPALETGDDADEVTVLLAYLGRRPV
;
A
#
# COMPACT_ATOMS: atom_id res chain seq x y z
N MET A 1 20.08 -29.01 -2.56
CA MET A 1 19.30 -27.87 -3.05
C MET A 1 20.26 -26.71 -2.92
N ASP A 2 20.78 -26.20 -4.03
CA ASP A 2 21.81 -25.15 -4.00
C ASP A 2 21.18 -23.85 -3.50
N ASP A 3 21.63 -23.40 -2.34
CA ASP A 3 21.19 -22.21 -1.60
C ASP A 3 21.52 -20.89 -2.35
N ASP A 4 22.44 -20.96 -3.32
CA ASP A 4 22.88 -19.80 -4.12
C ASP A 4 21.81 -19.31 -5.12
N ALA A 5 20.82 -20.12 -5.46
CA ALA A 5 19.72 -19.69 -6.34
C ALA A 5 18.74 -18.72 -5.64
N GLU A 6 18.77 -18.64 -4.30
CA GLU A 6 17.90 -17.76 -3.51
C GLU A 6 18.47 -16.34 -3.33
N GLN A 7 19.74 -16.09 -3.67
CA GLN A 7 20.42 -14.80 -3.41
C GLN A 7 20.76 -14.00 -4.69
N GLY A 8 19.93 -14.12 -5.73
CA GLY A 8 20.01 -13.25 -6.90
C GLY A 8 19.48 -11.84 -6.61
N PRO A 9 20.08 -10.77 -7.15
CA PRO A 9 19.54 -9.42 -6.98
C PRO A 9 18.16 -9.33 -7.64
N VAL A 10 17.14 -8.97 -6.85
CA VAL A 10 15.79 -8.63 -7.32
C VAL A 10 15.64 -7.12 -7.24
N PRO A 11 16.11 -6.36 -8.24
CA PRO A 11 16.07 -4.91 -8.19
C PRO A 11 14.63 -4.42 -8.24
N LEU A 12 14.21 -3.72 -7.19
CA LEU A 12 12.93 -3.01 -7.15
C LEU A 12 13.08 -1.64 -7.83
N PRO A 13 12.01 -1.07 -8.42
CA PRO A 13 12.05 0.26 -9.02
C PRO A 13 12.55 1.35 -8.04
N GLN A 14 12.29 1.18 -6.75
CA GLN A 14 12.73 2.05 -5.67
C GLN A 14 14.15 1.73 -5.13
N GLY A 15 14.81 0.69 -5.65
CA GLY A 15 16.12 0.22 -5.16
C GLY A 15 16.05 -0.66 -3.91
N PRO A 16 17.20 -0.99 -3.29
CA PRO A 16 17.26 -1.77 -2.06
C PRO A 16 16.54 -1.07 -0.91
N MET A 17 15.86 -1.84 -0.07
CA MET A 17 15.09 -1.31 1.07
C MET A 17 15.43 -2.04 2.37
N PRO A 18 15.37 -1.36 3.54
CA PRO A 18 15.46 -2.04 4.83
C PRO A 18 14.37 -3.10 5.00
N ALA A 19 14.69 -4.21 5.68
CA ALA A 19 13.75 -5.32 5.86
C ALA A 19 12.43 -4.90 6.56
N SER A 20 12.49 -3.96 7.49
CA SER A 20 11.29 -3.41 8.15
C SER A 20 10.37 -2.67 7.17
N LEU A 21 10.95 -1.90 6.25
CA LEU A 21 10.18 -1.22 5.20
C LEU A 21 9.62 -2.23 4.20
N ALA A 22 10.36 -3.30 3.89
CA ALA A 22 9.88 -4.37 3.02
C ALA A 22 8.67 -5.09 3.62
N ALA A 23 8.74 -5.44 4.90
CA ALA A 23 7.63 -6.02 5.63
C ALA A 23 6.42 -5.08 5.67
N GLY A 24 6.66 -3.78 5.90
CA GLY A 24 5.63 -2.76 5.83
C GLY A 24 4.97 -2.65 4.45
N ALA A 25 5.76 -2.70 3.38
CA ALA A 25 5.25 -2.67 2.00
C ALA A 25 4.37 -3.90 1.70
N CYS A 26 4.78 -5.09 2.15
CA CYS A 26 3.95 -6.30 2.04
C CYS A 26 2.66 -6.18 2.85
N ALA A 27 2.70 -5.56 4.04
CA ALA A 27 1.49 -5.32 4.84
C ALA A 27 0.55 -4.34 4.14
N LEU A 28 1.09 -3.27 3.52
CA LEU A 28 0.31 -2.31 2.72
C LEU A 28 -0.38 -3.01 1.55
N ASP A 29 0.36 -3.79 0.77
CA ASP A 29 -0.16 -4.55 -0.37
C ASP A 29 -1.31 -5.48 0.05
N ALA A 30 -1.08 -6.31 1.07
CA ALA A 30 -2.07 -7.26 1.57
C ALA A 30 -3.33 -6.56 2.10
N ALA A 31 -3.18 -5.49 2.88
CA ALA A 31 -4.31 -4.77 3.48
C ALA A 31 -5.18 -4.10 2.41
N VAL A 32 -4.54 -3.52 1.40
CA VAL A 32 -5.22 -2.84 0.29
C VAL A 32 -5.92 -3.84 -0.63
N HIS A 33 -5.30 -5.00 -0.91
CA HIS A 33 -5.96 -6.07 -1.67
C HIS A 33 -7.12 -6.71 -0.91
N ALA A 34 -7.01 -6.87 0.41
CA ALA A 34 -8.13 -7.31 1.24
C ALA A 34 -9.30 -6.32 1.16
N TRP A 35 -9.02 -5.01 1.17
CA TRP A 35 -10.04 -3.97 0.96
C TRP A 35 -10.67 -4.04 -0.44
N ASP A 36 -9.85 -4.15 -1.50
CA ASP A 36 -10.34 -4.24 -2.89
C ASP A 36 -11.32 -5.42 -3.06
N ILE A 37 -10.96 -6.60 -2.51
CA ILE A 37 -11.80 -7.80 -2.53
C ILE A 37 -13.09 -7.61 -1.72
N ALA A 38 -13.00 -7.01 -0.52
CA ALA A 38 -14.17 -6.78 0.31
C ALA A 38 -15.20 -5.89 -0.40
N VAL A 39 -14.74 -4.77 -0.97
CA VAL A 39 -15.59 -3.85 -1.76
C VAL A 39 -16.19 -4.56 -2.97
N ALA A 40 -15.39 -5.29 -3.74
CA ALA A 40 -15.86 -6.00 -4.93
C ALA A 40 -16.90 -7.09 -4.64
N THR A 41 -16.94 -7.59 -3.40
CA THR A 41 -17.84 -8.66 -2.96
C THR A 41 -18.95 -8.18 -2.02
N GLY A 42 -19.05 -6.87 -1.78
CA GLY A 42 -20.07 -6.27 -0.90
C GLY A 42 -19.88 -6.60 0.58
N GLN A 43 -18.66 -6.93 1.01
CA GLN A 43 -18.29 -7.16 2.40
C GLN A 43 -17.84 -5.85 3.08
N PRO A 44 -17.92 -5.75 4.41
CA PRO A 44 -17.38 -4.59 5.13
C PRO A 44 -15.86 -4.47 4.93
N SER A 45 -15.36 -3.23 4.94
CA SER A 45 -13.93 -2.96 4.91
C SER A 45 -13.21 -3.67 6.08
N PRO A 46 -12.11 -4.39 5.81
CA PRO A 46 -11.27 -4.96 6.87
C PRO A 46 -10.28 -3.95 7.45
N LEU A 47 -10.07 -2.80 6.79
CA LEU A 47 -9.19 -1.74 7.26
C LEU A 47 -9.82 -0.99 8.43
N THR A 48 -9.04 -0.79 9.48
CA THR A 48 -9.38 0.08 10.62
C THR A 48 -8.50 1.33 10.62
N PRO A 49 -8.91 2.43 11.28
CA PRO A 49 -8.07 3.59 11.48
C PRO A 49 -6.69 3.29 12.09
N GLU A 50 -6.64 2.39 13.07
CA GLU A 50 -5.40 1.96 13.73
C GLU A 50 -4.43 1.27 12.76
N MET A 51 -4.95 0.51 11.79
CA MET A 51 -4.14 -0.08 10.73
C MET A 51 -3.71 0.95 9.69
N ALA A 52 -4.56 1.92 9.37
CA ALA A 52 -4.31 2.87 8.30
C ALA A 52 -3.14 3.82 8.61
N LEU A 53 -2.98 4.23 9.86
CA LEU A 53 -1.90 5.14 10.30
C LEU A 53 -0.48 4.62 9.97
N PRO A 54 -0.04 3.45 10.47
CA PRO A 54 1.30 2.92 10.14
C PRO A 54 1.44 2.55 8.66
N LEU A 55 0.34 2.17 7.99
CA LEU A 55 0.35 1.90 6.55
C LEU A 55 0.58 3.17 5.72
N MET A 56 0.07 4.32 6.17
CA MET A 56 0.34 5.61 5.52
C MET A 56 1.82 6.00 5.62
N GLU A 57 2.46 5.76 6.77
CA GLU A 57 3.90 6.02 6.93
C GLU A 57 4.74 5.19 5.94
N VAL A 58 4.35 3.94 5.69
CA VAL A 58 4.97 3.11 4.65
C VAL A 58 4.66 3.66 3.25
N ALA A 59 3.39 3.96 2.97
CA ALA A 59 2.94 4.40 1.65
C ALA A 59 3.70 5.63 1.18
N THR A 60 3.82 6.65 2.03
CA THR A 60 4.55 7.91 1.72
C THR A 60 6.03 7.71 1.39
N GLN A 61 6.64 6.60 1.83
CA GLN A 61 8.03 6.28 1.52
C GLN A 61 8.21 5.55 0.18
N ILE A 62 7.19 4.83 -0.31
CA ILE A 62 7.35 3.92 -1.45
C ILE A 62 6.48 4.25 -2.67
N VAL A 63 5.37 4.97 -2.47
CA VAL A 63 4.33 5.12 -3.51
C VAL A 63 4.74 6.07 -4.62
N GLU A 64 5.38 7.21 -4.33
CA GLU A 64 5.65 8.22 -5.37
C GLU A 64 6.52 7.72 -6.52
N PRO A 65 7.65 7.02 -6.28
CA PRO A 65 8.42 6.41 -7.37
C PRO A 65 7.55 5.44 -8.18
N LEU A 66 6.77 4.60 -7.52
CA LEU A 66 5.91 3.60 -8.17
C LEU A 66 4.75 4.24 -8.96
N ARG A 67 4.20 5.36 -8.47
CA ARG A 67 3.17 6.14 -9.16
C ARG A 67 3.71 6.76 -10.45
N ALA A 68 4.95 7.22 -10.46
CA ALA A 68 5.60 7.71 -11.68
C ALA A 68 5.75 6.61 -12.76
N TYR A 69 5.81 5.34 -12.34
CA TYR A 69 5.78 4.17 -13.23
C TYR A 69 4.36 3.64 -13.54
N GLY A 70 3.31 4.31 -13.07
CA GLY A 70 1.92 3.94 -13.33
C GLY A 70 1.37 2.80 -12.47
N ALA A 71 2.06 2.40 -11.39
CA ALA A 71 1.58 1.34 -10.49
C ALA A 71 0.43 1.79 -9.57
N TYR A 72 0.34 3.10 -9.31
CA TYR A 72 -0.74 3.72 -8.55
C TYR A 72 -1.47 4.77 -9.40
N ALA A 73 -2.78 4.89 -9.20
CA ALA A 73 -3.56 5.99 -9.75
C ALA A 73 -3.19 7.32 -9.06
N PRO A 74 -3.57 8.49 -9.61
CA PRO A 74 -3.43 9.77 -8.93
C PRO A 74 -4.08 9.74 -7.55
N ALA A 75 -3.42 10.34 -6.56
CA ALA A 75 -4.01 10.56 -5.26
C ALA A 75 -5.28 11.42 -5.40
N LEU A 76 -6.27 11.15 -4.54
CA LEU A 76 -7.54 11.86 -4.50
C LEU A 76 -7.55 12.82 -3.31
N GLU A 77 -8.22 13.95 -3.49
CA GLU A 77 -8.48 14.89 -2.40
C GLU A 77 -9.51 14.29 -1.44
N THR A 78 -9.28 14.50 -0.13
CA THR A 78 -10.22 14.14 0.93
C THR A 78 -10.76 15.39 1.60
N GLY A 79 -11.97 15.31 2.15
CA GLY A 79 -12.48 16.38 3.03
C GLY A 79 -11.74 16.42 4.36
N ASP A 80 -11.85 17.54 5.07
CA ASP A 80 -11.17 17.76 6.36
C ASP A 80 -11.62 16.78 7.47
N ASP A 81 -12.83 16.21 7.33
CA ASP A 81 -13.41 15.26 8.28
C ASP A 81 -13.20 13.78 7.88
N ALA A 82 -12.33 13.51 6.89
CA ALA A 82 -12.07 12.15 6.43
C ALA A 82 -11.33 11.32 7.48
N ASP A 83 -11.77 10.08 7.68
CA ASP A 83 -11.07 9.13 8.55
C ASP A 83 -9.76 8.62 7.92
N GLU A 84 -8.90 8.02 8.74
CA GLU A 84 -7.56 7.60 8.35
C GLU A 84 -7.59 6.55 7.24
N VAL A 85 -8.62 5.69 7.21
CA VAL A 85 -8.82 4.69 6.15
C VAL A 85 -9.11 5.39 4.82
N THR A 86 -10.00 6.38 4.83
CA THR A 86 -10.35 7.20 3.67
C THR A 86 -9.13 7.94 3.13
N VAL A 87 -8.35 8.56 4.01
CA VAL A 87 -7.11 9.27 3.62
C VAL A 87 -6.09 8.31 3.00
N LEU A 88 -5.87 7.13 3.60
CA LEU A 88 -4.98 6.12 3.04
C LEU A 88 -5.43 5.68 1.65
N LEU A 89 -6.69 5.28 1.49
CA LEU A 89 -7.21 4.79 0.21
C LEU A 89 -7.14 5.87 -0.87
N ALA A 90 -7.52 7.11 -0.51
CA ALA A 90 -7.44 8.27 -1.40
C ALA A 90 -6.01 8.54 -1.86
N TYR A 91 -5.03 8.50 -0.95
CA TYR A 91 -3.61 8.64 -1.29
C TYR A 91 -3.13 7.54 -2.26
N LEU A 92 -3.64 6.31 -2.12
CA LEU A 92 -3.36 5.19 -3.03
C LEU A 92 -4.18 5.22 -4.33
N GLY A 93 -4.98 6.28 -4.54
CA GLY A 93 -5.79 6.49 -5.74
C GLY A 93 -7.08 5.66 -5.81
N ARG A 94 -7.53 5.10 -4.68
CA ARG A 94 -8.79 4.37 -4.55
C ARG A 94 -9.90 5.30 -4.09
N ARG A 95 -11.10 5.11 -4.65
CA ARG A 95 -12.31 5.79 -4.19
C ARG A 95 -12.98 4.92 -3.13
N PRO A 96 -13.02 5.35 -1.85
CA PRO A 96 -13.87 4.70 -0.88
C PRO A 96 -15.34 4.81 -1.31
N VAL A 97 -16.10 3.74 -1.05
CA VAL A 97 -17.53 3.62 -1.37
C VAL A 97 -18.40 3.97 -0.17
#